data_AF-A0A954LJ44-F1
#
_entry.id   AF-A0A954LJ44-F1
#
_cell.length_a   1.000
_cell.length_b   1.000
_cell.length_c   1.000
_cell.angle_alpha   90.00
_cell.angle_beta   90.00
_cell.angle_gamma   90.00
#
_symmetry.space_group_name_H-M   'P 1'
#
loop_
_entity.id
_entity.type
_entity.pdbx_description
1 polymer ?
#
loop_
_entity_poly.entity_id
_entity_poly.type
_entity_poly.pdbx_seq_one_letter_code
_entity_poly.pdbx_strand_id
1 'polypeptide(L)' 'HDPQGKPVPGTITVGKNESTWEFHPKTPWQPVAYKIAVDEMLEDLAGNTPLRLFDTDLVQPQPTAGQRTLTFQPQ' A
#
# COMPACT_ATOMS: atom_id res chain seq x y z
N HIS A 1 9.50 4.14 1.87
CA HIS A 1 10.28 5.21 2.51
C HIS A 1 11.63 4.68 2.93
N ASP A 2 12.67 5.52 2.82
CA ASP A 2 14.04 5.26 3.29
C ASP A 2 14.15 5.43 4.83
N PRO A 3 15.33 5.20 5.44
CA PRO A 3 15.52 5.37 6.89
C PRO A 3 15.20 6.77 7.41
N GLN A 4 15.30 7.79 6.55
CA GLN A 4 14.97 9.19 6.87
C GLN A 4 13.48 9.50 6.70
N GLY A 5 12.67 8.51 6.31
CA GLY A 5 11.24 8.68 6.10
C GLY A 5 10.88 9.30 4.75
N LYS A 6 11.84 9.45 3.83
CA LYS A 6 11.59 10.04 2.51
C LYS A 6 11.09 8.99 1.51
N PRO A 7 10.18 9.33 0.59
CA PRO A 7 9.80 8.44 -0.51
C PRO A 7 11.01 8.03 -1.34
N VAL A 8 11.09 6.73 -1.68
CA VAL A 8 12.13 6.21 -2.56
C VAL A 8 11.68 6.43 -4.00
N PRO A 9 12.48 7.08 -4.87
CA PRO A 9 12.11 7.24 -6.28
C PRO A 9 12.17 5.89 -7.00
N GLY A 10 11.20 5.64 -7.89
CA GLY A 10 11.12 4.39 -8.63
C GLY A 10 9.92 4.36 -9.56
N THR A 11 9.67 3.18 -10.13
CA THR A 11 8.54 2.90 -11.02
C THR A 11 7.67 1.81 -10.43
N ILE A 12 6.37 1.88 -10.68
CA ILE A 12 5.40 0.86 -10.28
C ILE A 12 4.91 0.14 -11.52
N THR A 13 4.80 -1.18 -11.42
CA THR A 13 4.19 -2.03 -12.44
C THR A 13 3.09 -2.86 -11.78
N VAL A 14 1.95 -2.98 -12.48
CA VAL A 14 0.89 -3.91 -12.08
C VAL A 14 1.24 -5.29 -12.67
N GLY A 15 1.32 -6.30 -11.80
CA GLY A 15 1.69 -7.65 -12.20
C GLY A 15 0.51 -8.47 -12.71
N LYS A 16 0.71 -9.79 -12.72
CA LYS A 16 -0.21 -10.74 -13.36
C LYS A 16 -1.62 -10.64 -12.79
N ASN A 17 -2.62 -10.59 -13.68
CA ASN A 17 -4.05 -10.54 -13.33
C ASN A 17 -4.40 -9.40 -12.35
N GLU A 18 -3.61 -8.32 -12.34
CA GLU A 18 -3.83 -7.15 -11.47
C GLU A 18 -3.84 -7.49 -9.97
N SER A 19 -3.26 -8.63 -9.58
CA SER A 19 -3.26 -9.09 -8.19
C SER A 19 -1.99 -8.71 -7.43
N THR A 20 -0.99 -8.15 -8.11
CA THR A 20 0.27 -7.71 -7.50
C THR A 20 0.66 -6.33 -7.99
N TRP A 21 1.27 -5.55 -7.10
CA TRP A 21 1.98 -4.32 -7.44
C TRP A 21 3.46 -4.50 -7.13
N GLU A 22 4.28 -4.18 -8.13
CA GLU A 22 5.74 -4.28 -8.03
C GLU A 22 6.33 -2.88 -8.08
N PHE A 23 7.19 -2.56 -7.11
CA PHE A 23 7.94 -1.31 -7.08
C PHE A 23 9.42 -1.58 -7.37
N HIS A 24 9.95 -0.92 -8.40
CA HIS A 24 11.36 -0.95 -8.74
C HIS A 24 12.01 0.40 -8.43
N PRO A 25 12.97 0.47 -7.50
CA PRO A 25 13.64 1.72 -7.18
C PRO A 25 14.50 2.17 -8.37
N LYS A 26 14.64 3.48 -8.54
CA LYS A 26 15.50 4.07 -9.59
C LYS A 26 16.98 3.71 -9.41
N THR A 27 17.39 3.49 -8.17
CA THR A 27 18.74 3.08 -7.77
C THR A 27 18.65 1.73 -7.06
N PRO A 28 19.61 0.81 -7.25
CA PRO A 28 19.61 -0.45 -6.52
C PRO A 28 19.47 -0.27 -5.01
N TRP A 29 18.70 -1.17 -4.40
CA TRP A 29 18.50 -1.20 -2.97
C TRP A 29 19.82 -1.26 -2.21
N GLN A 30 19.97 -0.37 -1.23
CA GLN A 30 21.05 -0.46 -0.26
C GLN A 30 20.63 -1.41 0.89
N PRO A 31 21.56 -2.10 1.55
CA PRO A 31 21.25 -3.02 2.65
C PRO A 31 20.94 -2.26 3.96
N VAL A 32 19.88 -1.46 3.94
CA VAL A 32 19.38 -0.65 5.07
C VAL A 32 17.88 -0.90 5.26
N ALA A 33 17.33 -0.49 6.41
CA ALA A 33 15.91 -0.65 6.69
C ALA A 33 15.04 0.34 5.88
N TYR A 34 14.02 -0.17 5.21
CA TYR A 34 12.99 0.60 4.52
C TYR A 34 11.61 0.29 5.09
N LYS A 35 10.67 1.20 4.84
CA LYS A 35 9.26 1.05 5.21
C LYS A 35 8.37 1.10 3.97
N ILE A 36 7.54 0.09 3.77
CA ILE A 36 6.38 0.13 2.88
C ILE A 36 5.21 0.62 3.70
N ALA A 37 4.52 1.65 3.22
CA ALA A 37 3.31 2.17 3.84
C ALA A 37 2.19 2.11 2.81
N VAL A 38 1.10 1.42 3.14
CA VAL A 38 -0.11 1.30 2.32
C VAL A 38 -1.24 2.00 3.05
N ASP A 39 -1.80 3.02 2.42
CA ASP A 39 -3.02 3.65 2.88
C ASP A 39 -4.19 2.72 2.54
N GLU A 40 -5.03 2.44 3.53
CA GLU A 40 -6.19 1.57 3.35
C GLU A 40 -7.39 2.33 2.76
N MET A 41 -7.32 3.66 2.69
CA MET A 41 -8.37 4.51 2.11
C MET A 41 -8.34 4.42 0.58
N LEU A 42 -9.04 3.42 0.06
CA LEU A 42 -9.34 3.27 -1.36
C LEU A 42 -10.84 3.02 -1.51
N GLU A 43 -11.54 3.90 -2.22
CA GLU A 43 -12.96 3.73 -2.55
C GLU A 43 -13.21 4.21 -3.98
N ASP A 44 -13.94 3.41 -4.77
CA ASP A 44 -14.32 3.78 -6.12
C ASP A 44 -15.66 4.56 -6.15
N LEU A 45 -16.09 5.00 -7.34
CA LEU A 45 -17.34 5.77 -7.50
C LEU A 45 -18.60 4.95 -7.17
N ALA A 46 -18.53 3.62 -7.18
CA ALA A 46 -19.61 2.74 -6.79
C ALA A 46 -19.60 2.42 -5.28
N GLY A 47 -18.59 2.93 -4.54
CA GLY A 47 -18.43 2.74 -3.11
C GLY A 47 -17.71 1.45 -2.71
N ASN A 48 -17.02 0.78 -3.65
CA ASN A 48 -16.24 -0.42 -3.32
C ASN A 48 -14.98 -0.03 -2.55
N THR A 49 -14.79 -0.60 -1.37
CA THR A 49 -13.61 -0.34 -0.52
C THR A 49 -13.09 -1.64 0.11
N PRO A 50 -11.77 -1.83 0.22
CA PRO A 50 -11.20 -3.02 0.87
C PRO A 50 -11.43 -3.01 2.40
N LEU A 51 -11.89 -1.89 2.97
CA LEU A 51 -12.09 -1.73 4.40
C LEU A 51 -13.32 -2.47 4.94
N ARG A 52 -14.26 -2.87 4.08
CA ARG A 52 -15.50 -3.52 4.51
C ARG A 52 -15.92 -4.63 3.55
N LEU A 53 -16.74 -5.54 4.04
CA LEU A 53 -17.40 -6.53 3.19
C LEU A 53 -18.43 -5.84 2.29
N PHE A 54 -18.66 -6.44 1.11
CA PHE A 54 -19.64 -5.93 0.14
C PHE A 54 -21.07 -5.94 0.71
N ASP A 55 -21.53 -7.09 1.23
CA ASP A 55 -22.88 -7.29 1.77
C ASP A 55 -22.96 -6.99 3.27
N THR A 56 -22.63 -5.77 3.67
CA THR A 56 -22.79 -5.30 5.06
C THR A 56 -23.81 -4.20 5.16
N ASP A 57 -24.39 -4.03 6.35
CA ASP A 57 -25.33 -2.95 6.63
C ASP A 57 -24.58 -1.60 6.67
N LEU A 58 -24.91 -0.71 5.74
CA LEU A 58 -24.27 0.59 5.57
C LEU A 58 -24.64 1.60 6.66
N VAL A 59 -25.62 1.29 7.51
CA VAL A 59 -25.97 2.12 8.67
C VAL A 59 -24.96 1.93 9.80
N GLN A 60 -24.13 0.87 9.75
CA GLN A 60 -23.08 0.66 10.72
C GLN A 60 -21.90 1.63 10.50
N PRO A 61 -21.20 2.03 11.57
CA PRO A 61 -20.01 2.87 11.44
C PRO A 61 -18.96 2.21 10.53
N GLN A 62 -18.46 2.96 9.55
CA GLN A 62 -17.34 2.47 8.75
C GLN A 62 -16.08 2.32 9.61
N PRO A 63 -15.25 1.29 9.34
CA PRO A 63 -13.92 1.19 9.94
C PRO A 63 -13.10 2.43 9.60
N THR A 64 -12.41 2.98 10.58
CA THR A 64 -11.48 4.08 10.35
C THR A 64 -10.35 3.61 9.45
N ALA A 65 -10.16 4.29 8.32
CA ALA A 65 -9.02 4.04 7.46
C ALA A 65 -7.72 4.25 8.23
N GLY A 66 -6.80 3.30 8.11
CA GLY A 66 -5.47 3.38 8.69
C GLY A 66 -4.39 3.32 7.62
N GLN A 67 -3.15 3.33 8.10
CA GLN A 67 -2.00 3.03 7.28
C GLN A 67 -1.37 1.74 7.80
N ARG A 68 -1.17 0.77 6.91
CA ARG A 68 -0.42 -0.45 7.22
C ARG A 68 1.03 -0.24 6.83
N THR A 69 1.94 -0.55 7.75
CA THR A 69 3.38 -0.41 7.52
C THR A 69 4.08 -1.76 7.63
N LEU A 70 4.89 -2.09 6.63
CA LEU A 70 5.80 -3.23 6.64
C LEU A 70 7.24 -2.71 6.61
N THR A 71 8.12 -3.24 7.46
CA THR A 71 9.56 -2.92 7.43
C THR A 71 10.32 -4.07 6.78
N PHE A 72 11.30 -3.75 5.93
CA PHE A 72 12.16 -4.73 5.30
C PHE A 72 13.58 -4.20 5.13
N GLN A 73 14.56 -5.09 5.02
CA GLN A 73 15.94 -4.78 4.70
C GLN A 73 16.42 -5.71 3.57
N PRO A 74 16.76 -5.16 2.40
CA PRO A 74 17.35 -5.91 1.29
C PRO A 74 18.68 -6.56 1.72
N GLN A 75 18.91 -7.80 1.28
CA GLN A 75 20.17 -8.52 1.48
C GLN A 75 21.20 -8.10 0.43
#